data_AF-A0A959NCX6-F1
#
_entry.id   AF-A0A959NCX6-F1
#
_cell.length_a   1.000
_cell.length_b   1.000
_cell.length_c   1.000
_cell.angle_alpha   90.00
_cell.angle_beta   90.00
_cell.angle_gamma   90.00
#
_symmetry.space_group_name_H-M   'P 1'
#
loop_
_entity.id
_entity.type
_entity.pdbx_description
1 polymer ?
#
loop_
_entity_poly.entity_id
_entity_poly.type
_entity_poly.pdbx_seq_one_letter_code
_entity_poly.pdbx_strand_id
1 'polypeptide(L)'
;MKADLEVIVRETKRSREIVKGLLDFSRQSTPRRGKVNVNEVIENAITIVSNQLKINHVELKKEMLNTLPEISGDANQVQQVILNLIVNAIDALGNKGGKIEIVTTETRLSPYGVTKIRNATCPKGHDLMDSEHKIDGRPSIKLKAKSGKNEGFIHLDPVYGNHNHHYGIEFNKNEIIKLFCPQCGISLVDENDKGPDCGAPVYNLIIPEQGILKGCTKFGCGWQKWDFVDKSGDRNFVEIKISDNGCGINKDDLDKIFDPFFTTKGQKGTGLGLSVIWGIVDNHKGKISVESVVDKGTTFTINLPE
;
A
#
# COMPACT_ATOMS: atom_id res chain seq x y z
N MET A 1 -41.55 0.37 -19.55
CA MET A 1 -41.52 1.73 -18.97
C MET A 1 -41.03 1.78 -17.52
N LYS A 2 -41.70 1.19 -16.51
CA LYS A 2 -41.20 1.23 -15.12
C LYS A 2 -39.83 0.54 -14.95
N ALA A 3 -39.67 -0.65 -15.51
CA ALA A 3 -38.40 -1.39 -15.50
C ALA A 3 -37.26 -0.63 -16.19
N ASP A 4 -37.53 -0.02 -17.34
CA ASP A 4 -36.54 0.78 -18.08
C ASP A 4 -36.11 2.03 -17.28
N LEU A 5 -37.06 2.68 -16.60
CA LEU A 5 -36.77 3.83 -15.75
C LEU A 5 -35.91 3.43 -14.53
N GLU A 6 -36.16 2.27 -13.93
CA GLU A 6 -35.33 1.72 -12.84
C GLU A 6 -33.91 1.38 -13.31
N VAL A 7 -33.76 0.86 -14.53
CA VAL A 7 -32.45 0.63 -15.15
C VAL A 7 -31.73 1.97 -15.38
N ILE A 8 -32.40 2.98 -15.95
CA ILE A 8 -31.83 4.31 -16.17
C ILE A 8 -31.39 4.94 -14.84
N VAL A 9 -32.22 4.90 -13.80
CA VAL A 9 -31.90 5.46 -12.48
C VAL A 9 -30.69 4.74 -11.88
N ARG A 10 -30.61 3.42 -12.01
CA ARG A 10 -29.48 2.62 -11.52
C ARG A 10 -28.18 2.96 -12.24
N GLU A 11 -28.20 3.01 -13.58
CA GLU A 11 -27.00 3.33 -14.38
C GLU A 11 -26.57 4.79 -14.21
N THR A 12 -27.51 5.71 -13.98
CA THR A 12 -27.20 7.12 -13.70
C THR A 12 -26.53 7.26 -12.33
N LYS A 13 -27.04 6.56 -11.31
CA LYS A 13 -26.41 6.50 -9.98
C LYS A 13 -25.01 5.89 -10.07
N ARG A 14 -24.86 4.79 -10.81
CA ARG A 14 -23.56 4.14 -11.02
C ARG A 14 -22.55 5.05 -11.72
N SER A 15 -22.97 5.73 -12.79
CA SER A 15 -22.14 6.70 -13.50
C SER A 15 -21.68 7.83 -12.59
N ARG A 16 -22.58 8.35 -11.74
CA ARG A 16 -22.22 9.36 -10.72
C ARG A 16 -21.18 8.83 -9.73
N GLU A 17 -21.31 7.61 -9.22
CA GLU A 17 -20.34 7.03 -8.29
C GLU A 17 -18.98 6.79 -8.95
N ILE A 18 -18.93 6.37 -10.21
CA ILE A 18 -17.68 6.21 -10.96
C ILE A 18 -17.01 7.57 -11.18
N VAL A 19 -17.76 8.57 -11.67
CA VAL A 19 -17.24 9.93 -11.89
C VAL A 19 -16.78 10.55 -10.58
N LYS A 20 -17.53 10.38 -9.49
CA LYS A 20 -17.12 10.84 -8.16
C LYS A 20 -15.85 10.14 -7.70
N GLY A 21 -15.76 8.81 -7.81
CA GLY A 21 -14.55 8.06 -7.45
C GLY A 21 -13.34 8.47 -8.28
N LEU A 22 -13.51 8.72 -9.58
CA LEU A 22 -12.46 9.25 -10.47
C LEU A 22 -12.05 10.67 -10.07
N LEU A 23 -13.01 11.53 -9.72
CA LEU A 23 -12.75 12.89 -9.27
C LEU A 23 -12.07 12.91 -7.91
N ASP A 24 -12.45 12.03 -6.98
CA ASP A 24 -11.81 11.89 -5.67
C ASP A 24 -10.39 11.31 -5.81
N PHE A 25 -10.19 10.40 -6.77
CA PHE A 25 -8.85 9.90 -7.13
C PHE A 25 -7.97 10.99 -7.76
N SER A 26 -8.54 11.78 -8.67
CA SER A 26 -7.83 12.85 -9.40
C SER A 26 -7.58 14.07 -8.52
N ARG A 27 -8.55 14.43 -7.67
CA ARG A 27 -8.43 15.47 -6.65
C ARG A 27 -7.96 14.81 -5.37
N GLN A 28 -6.66 14.53 -5.29
CA GLN A 28 -6.01 14.53 -3.99
C GLN A 28 -6.10 15.96 -3.43
N SER A 29 -7.24 16.31 -2.83
CA SER A 29 -7.39 17.59 -2.13
C SER A 29 -6.28 17.67 -1.09
N THR A 30 -5.58 18.81 -1.04
CA THR A 30 -4.51 19.07 -0.08
C THR A 30 -5.01 18.71 1.33
N PRO A 31 -4.45 17.67 1.97
CA PRO A 31 -4.93 17.18 3.27
C PRO A 31 -4.89 18.31 4.28
N ARG A 32 -5.96 18.48 5.06
CA ARG A 32 -5.94 19.39 6.21
C ARG A 32 -5.21 18.69 7.35
N ARG A 33 -3.89 18.74 7.31
CA ARG A 33 -3.05 18.11 8.33
C ARG A 33 -3.29 18.76 9.68
N GLY A 34 -3.68 17.94 10.64
CA GLY A 34 -3.82 18.26 12.05
C GLY A 34 -3.48 17.04 12.89
N LYS A 35 -3.69 17.18 14.19
CA LYS A 35 -3.68 16.03 15.10
C LYS A 35 -5.02 15.30 15.01
N VAL A 36 -4.96 13.97 14.95
CA VAL A 36 -6.16 13.13 14.75
C VAL A 36 -6.24 12.12 15.88
N ASN A 37 -7.38 12.12 16.58
CA ASN A 37 -7.74 11.07 17.53
C ASN A 37 -8.41 9.91 16.77
N VAL A 38 -7.70 8.80 16.63
CA VAL A 38 -8.15 7.64 15.85
C VAL A 38 -9.43 7.02 16.41
N ASN A 39 -9.59 6.93 17.73
CA ASN A 39 -10.79 6.37 18.34
C ASN A 39 -12.02 7.22 18.02
N GLU A 40 -11.90 8.55 18.08
CA GLU A 40 -13.00 9.46 17.72
C GLU A 40 -13.40 9.27 16.25
N VAL A 41 -12.42 9.16 15.35
CA VAL A 41 -12.66 8.91 13.92
C VAL A 41 -13.38 7.58 13.68
N ILE A 42 -13.00 6.52 14.41
CA ILE A 42 -13.65 5.20 14.31
C ILE A 42 -15.11 5.29 14.79
N GLU A 43 -15.38 5.93 15.92
CA GLU A 43 -16.76 6.06 16.43
C GLU A 43 -17.65 6.89 15.50
N ASN A 44 -17.10 7.95 14.89
CA ASN A 44 -17.81 8.74 13.87
C ASN A 44 -18.13 7.90 12.63
N ALA A 45 -17.19 7.07 12.17
CA ALA A 45 -17.41 6.15 11.05
C ALA A 45 -18.51 5.13 11.37
N ILE A 46 -18.46 4.51 12.56
CA ILE A 46 -19.45 3.52 13.02
C ILE A 46 -20.85 4.14 13.08
N THR A 47 -20.95 5.39 13.55
CA THR A 47 -22.23 6.12 13.63
C THR A 47 -22.89 6.23 12.26
N ILE A 48 -22.11 6.53 11.22
CA ILE A 48 -22.60 6.67 9.83
C ILE A 48 -23.13 5.34 9.28
N VAL A 49 -22.46 4.22 9.57
CA VAL A 49 -22.84 2.88 9.06
C VAL A 49 -23.77 2.10 10.00
N SER A 50 -24.16 2.68 11.14
CA SER A 50 -24.97 2.03 12.17
C SER A 50 -26.28 1.42 11.65
N ASN A 51 -26.96 2.10 10.73
CA ASN A 51 -28.18 1.59 10.12
C ASN A 51 -27.91 0.41 9.18
N GLN A 52 -26.80 0.46 8.42
CA GLN A 52 -26.41 -0.64 7.53
C GLN A 52 -26.02 -1.88 8.32
N LEU A 53 -25.32 -1.73 9.44
CA LEU A 53 -25.01 -2.83 10.36
C LEU A 53 -26.30 -3.53 10.84
N LYS A 54 -27.32 -2.75 11.23
CA LYS A 54 -28.63 -3.30 11.65
C LYS A 54 -29.36 -4.01 10.52
N ILE A 55 -29.47 -3.38 9.36
CA ILE A 55 -30.20 -3.93 8.20
C ILE A 55 -29.57 -5.23 7.72
N ASN A 56 -28.24 -5.35 7.78
CA ASN A 56 -27.52 -6.54 7.35
C ASN A 56 -27.27 -7.54 8.49
N HIS A 57 -27.88 -7.36 9.67
CA HIS A 57 -27.73 -8.27 10.82
C HIS A 57 -26.27 -8.51 11.22
N VAL A 58 -25.46 -7.44 11.23
CA VAL A 58 -24.05 -7.48 11.58
C VAL A 58 -23.85 -7.09 13.04
N GLU A 59 -23.21 -7.97 13.81
CA GLU A 59 -22.73 -7.71 15.15
C GLU A 59 -21.37 -6.99 15.07
N LEU A 60 -21.28 -5.80 15.66
CA LEU A 60 -20.02 -5.05 15.73
C LEU A 60 -19.41 -5.20 17.13
N LYS A 61 -18.22 -5.79 17.19
CA LYS A 61 -17.39 -5.85 18.40
C LYS A 61 -16.25 -4.82 18.31
N LYS A 62 -15.99 -4.13 19.42
CA LYS A 62 -14.93 -3.11 19.54
C LYS A 62 -13.97 -3.50 20.65
N GLU A 63 -12.69 -3.56 20.33
CA GLU A 63 -11.59 -3.74 21.30
C GLU A 63 -10.58 -2.63 21.06
N MET A 64 -10.90 -1.43 21.53
CA MET A 64 -10.09 -0.25 21.29
C MET A 64 -9.28 0.13 22.52
N LEU A 65 -7.99 0.43 22.33
CA LEU A 65 -7.16 0.95 23.42
C LEU A 65 -7.71 2.31 23.89
N ASN A 66 -7.95 2.45 25.19
CA ASN A 66 -8.61 3.64 25.77
C ASN A 66 -7.93 4.97 25.40
N THR A 67 -6.59 4.96 25.39
CA THR A 67 -5.78 6.12 25.07
C THR A 67 -4.77 5.74 24.00
N LEU A 68 -5.01 6.19 22.78
CA LEU A 68 -4.05 6.10 21.68
C LEU A 68 -3.29 7.42 21.54
N PRO A 69 -2.03 7.38 21.06
CA PRO A 69 -1.36 8.59 20.63
C PRO A 69 -2.12 9.24 19.45
N GLU A 70 -2.05 10.57 19.38
CA GLU A 70 -2.60 11.31 18.23
C GLU A 70 -1.70 11.10 17.02
N ILE A 71 -2.29 10.86 15.85
CA ILE A 71 -1.52 10.76 14.61
C ILE A 71 -1.52 12.11 13.86
N SER A 72 -0.47 12.35 13.07
CA SER A 72 -0.46 13.48 12.12
C SER A 72 -1.19 13.13 10.82
N GLY A 73 -2.33 13.80 10.54
CA GLY A 73 -3.14 13.45 9.39
C GLY A 73 -4.35 14.34 9.12
N ASP A 74 -5.15 13.94 8.13
CA ASP A 74 -6.48 14.50 7.86
C ASP A 74 -7.54 13.52 8.39
N ALA A 75 -8.25 13.95 9.44
CA ALA A 75 -9.27 13.13 10.10
C ALA A 75 -10.36 12.64 9.14
N ASN A 76 -10.75 13.44 8.14
CA ASN A 76 -11.80 13.06 7.19
C ASN A 76 -11.32 11.95 6.25
N GLN A 77 -10.05 12.03 5.82
CA GLN A 77 -9.47 10.99 4.98
C GLN A 77 -9.30 9.68 5.76
N VAL A 78 -8.85 9.73 7.01
CA VAL A 78 -8.79 8.54 7.87
C VAL A 78 -10.20 7.97 8.08
N GLN A 79 -11.21 8.82 8.33
CA GLN A 79 -12.60 8.39 8.46
C GLN A 79 -13.10 7.68 7.19
N GLN A 80 -12.75 8.19 6.01
CA GLN A 80 -13.09 7.56 4.73
C GLN A 80 -12.45 6.18 4.57
N VAL A 81 -11.22 5.99 5.04
CA VAL A 81 -10.55 4.68 5.07
C VAL A 81 -11.36 3.70 5.93
N ILE A 82 -11.68 4.09 7.17
CA ILE A 82 -12.43 3.24 8.11
C ILE A 82 -13.82 2.91 7.55
N LEU A 83 -14.54 3.90 7.03
CA LEU A 83 -15.87 3.71 6.41
C LEU A 83 -15.83 2.72 5.25
N ASN A 84 -14.89 2.88 4.32
CA ASN A 84 -14.78 1.99 3.16
C ASN A 84 -14.50 0.55 3.58
N LEU A 85 -13.65 0.35 4.59
CA LEU A 85 -13.35 -0.99 5.09
C LEU A 85 -14.55 -1.63 5.81
N ILE A 86 -15.29 -0.87 6.63
CA ILE A 86 -16.51 -1.40 7.26
C ILE A 86 -17.57 -1.75 6.22
N VAL A 87 -17.78 -0.90 5.20
CA VAL A 87 -18.73 -1.20 4.11
C VAL A 87 -18.29 -2.45 3.34
N ASN A 88 -16.99 -2.59 3.05
CA ASN A 88 -16.47 -3.78 2.40
C ASN A 88 -16.68 -5.05 3.24
N ALA A 89 -16.49 -4.97 4.56
CA ALA A 89 -16.76 -6.04 5.49
C ALA A 89 -18.26 -6.41 5.54
N ILE A 90 -19.16 -5.42 5.62
CA ILE A 90 -20.62 -5.64 5.57
C ILE A 90 -21.00 -6.37 4.27
N ASP A 91 -20.48 -5.93 3.14
CA ASP A 91 -20.75 -6.55 1.84
C ASP A 91 -20.25 -8.02 1.78
N ALA A 92 -19.12 -8.32 2.44
CA ALA A 92 -18.54 -9.66 2.48
C ALA A 92 -19.35 -10.65 3.33
N LEU A 93 -20.10 -10.15 4.32
CA LEU A 93 -21.02 -10.95 5.15
C LEU A 93 -22.33 -11.29 4.41
N GLY A 94 -22.74 -10.42 3.48
CA GLY A 94 -23.98 -10.58 2.73
C GLY A 94 -25.22 -10.65 3.62
N ASN A 95 -26.29 -11.27 3.12
CA ASN A 95 -27.60 -11.25 3.79
C ASN A 95 -27.71 -12.17 5.01
N LYS A 96 -26.69 -13.01 5.26
CA LYS A 96 -26.69 -13.95 6.40
C LYS A 96 -26.30 -13.26 7.72
N GLY A 97 -25.82 -12.02 7.65
CA GLY A 97 -25.22 -11.34 8.78
C GLY A 97 -23.92 -11.98 9.21
N GLY A 98 -23.41 -11.55 10.35
CA GLY A 98 -22.15 -12.04 10.90
C GLY A 98 -21.53 -11.02 11.83
N LYS A 99 -20.21 -11.04 11.94
CA LYS A 99 -19.48 -10.25 12.93
C LYS A 99 -18.38 -9.44 12.26
N ILE A 100 -18.32 -8.16 12.64
CA ILE A 100 -17.18 -7.29 12.38
C ILE A 100 -16.51 -7.00 13.72
N GLU A 101 -15.19 -7.07 13.76
CA GLU A 101 -14.38 -6.71 14.91
C GLU A 101 -13.43 -5.57 14.54
N ILE A 102 -13.43 -4.51 15.35
CA ILE A 102 -12.51 -3.39 15.21
C ILE A 102 -11.61 -3.36 16.43
N VAL A 103 -10.30 -3.46 16.20
CA VAL A 103 -9.28 -3.46 17.25
C VAL A 103 -8.33 -2.29 17.02
N THR A 104 -8.00 -1.55 18.08
CA THR A 104 -6.93 -0.54 18.02
C THR A 104 -5.86 -0.80 19.07
N THR A 105 -4.60 -0.71 18.65
CA THR A 105 -3.42 -0.94 19.48
C THR A 105 -2.31 0.05 19.13
N GLU A 106 -1.35 0.21 20.01
CA GLU A 106 -0.05 0.80 19.66
C GLU A 106 0.88 -0.34 19.27
N THR A 107 1.62 -0.15 18.18
CA THR A 107 2.64 -1.10 17.74
C THR A 107 3.91 -0.39 17.35
N ARG A 108 5.02 -1.12 17.42
CA ARG A 108 6.32 -0.67 16.91
C ARG A 108 6.67 -1.48 15.69
N LEU A 109 6.86 -0.79 14.58
CA LEU A 109 7.27 -1.43 13.35
C LEU A 109 8.72 -1.08 13.04
N SER A 110 9.45 -2.11 12.66
CA SER A 110 10.73 -1.96 11.99
C SER A 110 10.55 -1.07 10.75
N PRO A 111 11.50 -0.17 10.46
CA PRO A 111 11.39 0.67 9.28
C PRO A 111 11.56 -0.14 7.98
N TYR A 112 12.06 -1.37 8.07
CA TYR A 112 12.13 -2.35 6.98
C TYR A 112 10.72 -2.82 6.59
N GLY A 113 10.42 -2.84 5.30
CA GLY A 113 9.11 -3.19 4.75
C GLY A 113 8.02 -2.15 5.01
N VAL A 114 8.40 -0.95 5.45
CA VAL A 114 7.49 0.18 5.76
C VAL A 114 7.98 1.49 5.14
N THR A 115 9.29 1.74 5.18
CA THR A 115 9.86 3.02 4.75
C THR A 115 9.92 3.14 3.24
N LYS A 116 9.20 4.13 2.70
CA LYS A 116 9.11 4.39 1.26
C LYS A 116 10.24 5.31 0.79
N ILE A 117 10.85 4.92 -0.31
CA ILE A 117 11.81 5.68 -1.10
C ILE A 117 11.00 6.52 -2.08
N ARG A 118 10.80 7.80 -1.75
CA ARG A 118 9.99 8.70 -2.58
C ARG A 118 10.77 9.25 -3.77
N ASN A 119 12.07 9.47 -3.59
CA ASN A 119 12.98 10.02 -4.59
C ASN A 119 14.26 9.20 -4.57
N ALA A 120 14.83 8.86 -5.73
CA ALA A 120 16.13 8.23 -5.84
C ALA A 120 16.86 8.79 -7.06
N THR A 121 18.14 9.11 -6.92
CA THR A 121 18.95 9.66 -8.00
C THR A 121 20.25 8.89 -8.20
N CYS A 122 20.79 8.98 -9.40
CA CYS A 122 22.16 8.53 -9.67
C CYS A 122 23.19 9.56 -9.16
N PRO A 123 24.50 9.24 -9.12
CA PRO A 123 25.55 10.18 -8.73
C PRO A 123 25.63 11.47 -9.56
N LYS A 124 25.06 11.47 -10.78
CA LYS A 124 24.96 12.67 -11.64
C LYS A 124 23.67 13.47 -11.43
N GLY A 125 22.81 13.09 -10.49
CA GLY A 125 21.58 13.80 -10.15
C GLY A 125 20.34 13.45 -11.00
N HIS A 126 20.44 12.55 -11.98
CA HIS A 126 19.27 12.09 -12.75
C HIS A 126 18.32 11.29 -11.87
N ASP A 127 17.02 11.56 -12.00
CA ASP A 127 15.94 10.84 -11.35
C ASP A 127 15.86 9.39 -11.83
N LEU A 128 15.72 8.47 -10.88
CA LEU A 128 15.59 7.04 -11.09
C LEU A 128 14.17 6.54 -10.79
N MET A 129 13.26 7.41 -10.34
CA MET A 129 11.87 7.03 -10.13
C MET A 129 11.13 6.87 -11.46
N ASP A 130 10.33 5.82 -11.57
CA ASP A 130 9.50 5.51 -12.74
C ASP A 130 8.03 5.47 -12.31
N SER A 131 7.27 6.48 -12.75
CA SER A 131 5.84 6.62 -12.45
C SER A 131 4.94 5.79 -13.37
N GLU A 132 5.46 5.33 -14.51
CA GLU A 132 4.71 4.50 -15.46
C GLU A 132 4.67 3.05 -14.99
N HIS A 133 5.81 2.54 -14.51
CA HIS A 133 5.89 1.19 -13.97
C HIS A 133 5.76 1.19 -12.45
N LYS A 134 4.62 0.71 -11.95
CA LYS A 134 4.30 0.69 -10.51
C LYS A 134 4.44 -0.70 -9.90
N ILE A 135 4.87 -0.74 -8.64
CA ILE A 135 4.89 -1.93 -7.79
C ILE A 135 3.99 -1.62 -6.59
N ASP A 136 2.95 -2.43 -6.38
CA ASP A 136 1.89 -2.20 -5.37
C ASP A 136 1.32 -0.77 -5.43
N GLY A 137 1.11 -0.23 -6.63
CA GLY A 137 0.59 1.13 -6.84
C GLY A 137 1.62 2.27 -6.66
N ARG A 138 2.88 1.97 -6.32
CA ARG A 138 3.95 2.95 -6.08
C ARG A 138 4.88 3.09 -7.31
N PRO A 139 5.36 4.30 -7.65
CA PRO A 139 6.42 4.47 -8.65
C PRO A 139 7.65 3.62 -8.29
N SER A 140 8.09 2.77 -9.22
CA SER A 140 9.26 1.91 -9.01
C SER A 140 10.57 2.67 -9.19
N ILE A 141 11.70 2.08 -8.80
CA ILE A 141 13.02 2.63 -9.14
C ILE A 141 13.54 1.90 -10.37
N LYS A 142 13.63 2.60 -11.51
CA LYS A 142 14.06 2.04 -12.79
C LYS A 142 15.57 2.13 -12.93
N LEU A 143 16.20 0.97 -13.12
CA LEU A 143 17.63 0.86 -13.40
C LEU A 143 17.86 0.09 -14.70
N LYS A 144 18.96 0.39 -15.39
CA LYS A 144 19.42 -0.45 -16.51
C LYS A 144 20.29 -1.57 -15.95
N ALA A 145 19.96 -2.81 -16.27
CA ALA A 145 20.67 -4.00 -15.79
C ALA A 145 21.34 -4.74 -16.94
N LYS A 146 22.53 -5.28 -16.68
CA LYS A 146 23.26 -6.15 -17.60
C LYS A 146 23.77 -7.39 -16.86
N SER A 147 23.42 -8.58 -17.38
CA SER A 147 23.87 -9.89 -16.86
C SER A 147 24.32 -10.74 -18.05
N GLY A 148 25.62 -11.04 -18.12
CA GLY A 148 26.20 -11.74 -19.28
C GLY A 148 25.93 -11.00 -20.61
N LYS A 149 25.17 -11.66 -21.51
CA LYS A 149 24.73 -11.08 -22.80
C LYS A 149 23.36 -10.40 -22.75
N ASN A 150 22.62 -10.56 -21.66
CA ASN A 150 21.29 -9.98 -21.49
C ASN A 150 21.41 -8.56 -20.93
N GLU A 151 20.64 -7.64 -21.50
CA GLU A 151 20.53 -6.25 -21.05
C GLU A 151 19.06 -5.83 -21.11
N GLY A 152 18.64 -5.04 -20.13
CA GLY A 152 17.28 -4.50 -20.08
C GLY A 152 17.06 -3.58 -18.89
N PHE A 153 15.80 -3.32 -18.58
CA PHE A 153 15.41 -2.53 -17.42
C PHE A 153 14.93 -3.44 -16.29
N ILE A 154 15.28 -3.06 -15.07
CA ILE A 154 14.71 -3.62 -13.86
C ILE A 154 14.01 -2.51 -13.08
N HIS A 155 13.00 -2.92 -12.34
CA HIS A 155 12.19 -2.04 -11.51
C HIS A 155 12.27 -2.53 -10.08
N LEU A 156 12.98 -1.79 -9.24
CA LEU A 156 13.09 -2.11 -7.81
C LEU A 156 11.86 -1.62 -7.07
N ASP A 157 11.52 -2.35 -6.01
CA ASP A 157 10.44 -2.00 -5.08
C ASP A 157 10.88 -0.73 -4.33
N PRO A 158 10.07 0.33 -4.33
CA PRO A 158 10.38 1.58 -3.65
C PRO A 158 10.17 1.50 -2.13
N VAL A 159 9.96 0.34 -1.53
CA VAL A 159 9.93 0.15 -0.08
C VAL A 159 11.23 -0.49 0.37
N TYR A 160 11.93 0.21 1.27
CA TYR A 160 13.17 -0.28 1.86
C TYR A 160 12.96 -1.61 2.58
N GLY A 161 13.75 -2.63 2.25
CA GLY A 161 13.62 -3.99 2.79
C GLY A 161 12.59 -4.88 2.11
N ASN A 162 11.82 -4.39 1.13
CA ASN A 162 11.00 -5.24 0.28
C ASN A 162 11.78 -5.73 -0.95
N HIS A 163 11.41 -6.90 -1.45
CA HIS A 163 12.08 -7.58 -2.57
C HIS A 163 11.15 -7.96 -3.72
N ASN A 164 9.99 -7.31 -3.84
CA ASN A 164 9.02 -7.53 -4.93
C ASN A 164 9.48 -6.82 -6.21
N HIS A 165 10.73 -7.04 -6.62
CA HIS A 165 11.35 -6.39 -7.77
C HIS A 165 10.84 -7.02 -9.07
N HIS A 166 10.51 -6.17 -10.06
CA HIS A 166 10.10 -6.62 -11.39
C HIS A 166 11.31 -6.65 -12.31
N TYR A 167 11.72 -7.86 -12.66
CA TYR A 167 12.89 -8.17 -13.44
C TYR A 167 12.48 -8.39 -14.90
N GLY A 168 12.70 -7.40 -15.77
CA GLY A 168 12.35 -7.48 -17.19
C GLY A 168 13.33 -8.30 -18.04
N ILE A 169 14.23 -9.06 -17.41
CA ILE A 169 15.26 -9.88 -18.08
C ILE A 169 15.45 -11.20 -17.32
N GLU A 170 15.82 -12.27 -18.04
CA GLU A 170 16.19 -13.54 -17.43
C GLU A 170 17.58 -13.46 -16.79
N PHE A 171 17.65 -13.83 -15.51
CA PHE A 171 18.88 -13.90 -14.72
C PHE A 171 19.29 -15.34 -14.46
N ASN A 172 20.58 -15.64 -14.67
CA ASN A 172 21.17 -16.85 -14.12
C ASN A 172 21.37 -16.67 -12.61
N LYS A 173 20.93 -17.64 -11.79
CA LYS A 173 20.94 -17.58 -10.31
C LYS A 173 22.31 -17.29 -9.67
N ASN A 174 23.42 -17.44 -10.41
CA ASN A 174 24.78 -17.23 -9.91
C ASN A 174 25.48 -16.00 -10.49
N GLU A 175 24.81 -15.19 -11.32
CA GLU A 175 25.43 -14.01 -11.94
C GLU A 175 25.29 -12.74 -11.10
N ILE A 176 26.35 -11.91 -11.13
CA ILE A 176 26.36 -10.56 -10.57
C ILE A 176 25.75 -9.62 -11.60
N ILE A 177 24.72 -8.89 -11.19
CA ILE A 177 24.02 -7.95 -12.05
C ILE A 177 24.77 -6.62 -12.04
N LYS A 178 25.15 -6.12 -13.21
CA LYS A 178 25.67 -4.75 -13.36
C LYS A 178 24.51 -3.78 -13.51
N LEU A 179 24.51 -2.74 -12.70
CA LEU A 179 23.44 -1.74 -12.66
C LEU A 179 23.93 -0.38 -13.09
N PHE A 180 23.15 0.29 -13.93
CA PHE A 180 23.48 1.59 -14.51
C PHE A 180 22.29 2.54 -14.44
N CYS A 181 22.58 3.84 -14.40
CA CYS A 181 21.57 4.87 -14.60
C CYS A 181 20.98 4.74 -16.03
N PRO A 182 19.64 4.66 -16.19
CA PRO A 182 18.99 4.63 -17.49
C PRO A 182 19.28 5.84 -18.39
N GLN A 183 19.54 7.01 -17.78
CA GLN A 183 19.67 8.27 -18.49
C GLN A 183 21.10 8.55 -18.95
N CYS A 184 22.08 8.41 -18.05
CA CYS A 184 23.47 8.77 -18.35
C CYS A 184 24.44 7.59 -18.45
N GLY A 185 23.96 6.36 -18.18
CA GLY A 185 24.77 5.14 -18.28
C GLY A 185 25.86 4.99 -17.21
N ILE A 186 25.92 5.87 -16.20
CA ILE A 186 26.90 5.72 -15.12
C ILE A 186 26.63 4.42 -14.35
N SER A 187 27.70 3.69 -14.01
CA SER A 187 27.60 2.54 -13.11
C SER A 187 27.08 3.01 -11.75
N LEU A 188 26.11 2.27 -11.22
CA LEU A 188 25.60 2.43 -9.86
C LEU A 188 26.26 1.44 -8.90
N VAL A 189 27.04 0.49 -9.42
CA VAL A 189 27.73 -0.54 -8.64
C VAL A 189 29.06 -0.01 -8.14
N ASP A 190 29.30 -0.19 -6.84
CA ASP A 190 30.59 -0.02 -6.18
C ASP A 190 31.26 -1.39 -6.03
N GLU A 191 32.33 -1.60 -6.78
CA GLU A 191 33.07 -2.86 -6.80
C GLU A 191 33.94 -3.06 -5.55
N ASN A 192 34.23 -1.99 -4.81
CA ASN A 192 35.09 -2.03 -3.63
C ASN A 192 34.30 -2.31 -2.35
N ASP A 193 33.00 -2.03 -2.35
CA ASP A 193 32.09 -2.29 -1.23
C ASP A 193 31.31 -3.59 -1.47
N LYS A 194 31.37 -4.51 -0.52
CA LYS A 194 30.80 -5.86 -0.65
C LYS A 194 29.70 -6.07 0.38
N GLY A 195 28.59 -6.65 -0.05
CA GLY A 195 27.51 -7.04 0.84
C GLY A 195 28.00 -8.12 1.83
N PRO A 196 27.61 -8.04 3.12
CA PRO A 196 28.10 -8.93 4.16
C PRO A 196 27.65 -10.39 3.96
N ASP A 197 26.48 -10.60 3.35
CA ASP A 197 25.84 -11.92 3.32
C ASP A 197 26.39 -12.82 2.20
N CYS A 198 26.83 -12.23 1.08
CA CYS A 198 27.24 -13.01 -0.09
C CYS A 198 28.55 -12.55 -0.75
N GLY A 199 29.17 -11.48 -0.25
CA GLY A 199 30.43 -10.95 -0.77
C GLY A 199 30.35 -10.32 -2.16
N ALA A 200 29.15 -10.20 -2.75
CA ALA A 200 28.97 -9.54 -4.04
C ALA A 200 29.03 -8.00 -3.91
N PRO A 201 29.39 -7.28 -4.98
CA PRO A 201 29.37 -5.82 -5.02
C PRO A 201 28.01 -5.25 -4.60
N VAL A 202 28.02 -4.02 -4.09
CA VAL A 202 26.79 -3.29 -3.76
C VAL A 202 26.49 -2.24 -4.83
N TYR A 203 25.22 -1.93 -5.04
CA TYR A 203 24.79 -0.77 -5.79
C TYR A 203 24.39 0.35 -4.84
N ASN A 204 24.60 1.60 -5.27
CA ASN A 204 24.33 2.81 -4.50
C ASN A 204 23.29 3.67 -5.23
N LEU A 205 22.25 4.06 -4.50
CA LEU A 205 21.25 5.05 -4.92
C LEU A 205 21.32 6.24 -3.97
N ILE A 206 21.36 7.46 -4.52
CA ILE A 206 21.33 8.67 -3.69
C ILE A 206 19.89 9.00 -3.39
N ILE A 207 19.55 9.08 -2.11
CA ILE A 207 18.25 9.55 -1.64
C ILE A 207 18.46 10.98 -1.14
N PRO A 208 18.01 12.02 -1.86
CA PRO A 208 18.23 13.41 -1.48
C PRO A 208 17.82 13.67 -0.02
N GLU A 209 18.67 14.39 0.72
CA GLU A 209 18.49 14.70 2.16
C GLU A 209 18.55 13.48 3.12
N GLN A 210 18.56 12.25 2.59
CA GLN A 210 18.51 11.01 3.36
C GLN A 210 19.72 10.08 3.10
N GLY A 211 20.72 10.55 2.35
CA GLY A 211 21.99 9.85 2.17
C GLY A 211 21.97 8.80 1.06
N ILE A 212 22.63 7.66 1.28
CA ILE A 212 22.82 6.60 0.28
C ILE A 212 22.06 5.35 0.73
N LEU A 213 21.22 4.83 -0.16
CA LEU A 213 20.67 3.49 -0.06
C LEU A 213 21.60 2.54 -0.80
N LYS A 214 22.06 1.50 -0.11
CA LYS A 214 22.88 0.42 -0.64
C LYS A 214 22.03 -0.82 -0.83
N GLY A 215 22.29 -1.59 -1.88
CA GLY A 215 21.71 -2.92 -2.06
C GLY A 215 22.66 -3.88 -2.73
N CYS A 216 22.44 -5.18 -2.56
CA CYS A 216 23.31 -6.19 -3.13
C CYS A 216 23.00 -6.43 -4.61
N THR A 217 24.06 -6.58 -5.42
CA THR A 217 23.94 -6.89 -6.86
C THR A 217 23.66 -8.38 -7.16
N LYS A 218 23.82 -9.26 -6.17
CA LYS A 218 23.57 -10.70 -6.33
C LYS A 218 22.07 -10.97 -6.29
N PHE A 219 21.57 -11.61 -7.34
CA PHE A 219 20.18 -12.04 -7.42
C PHE A 219 19.82 -12.96 -6.23
N GLY A 220 18.67 -12.69 -5.60
CA GLY A 220 18.18 -13.47 -4.47
C GLY A 220 18.89 -13.23 -3.12
N CYS A 221 19.91 -12.36 -3.04
CA CYS A 221 20.54 -12.01 -1.77
C CYS A 221 19.61 -11.16 -0.89
N GLY A 222 18.92 -10.18 -1.46
CA GLY A 222 18.00 -9.30 -0.74
C GLY A 222 18.68 -8.28 0.19
N TRP A 223 19.99 -8.39 0.47
CA TRP A 223 20.64 -7.43 1.37
C TRP A 223 20.51 -5.98 0.89
N GLN A 224 20.06 -5.12 1.79
CA GLN A 224 20.01 -3.67 1.63
C GLN A 224 20.48 -2.99 2.91
N LYS A 225 20.98 -1.77 2.78
CA LYS A 225 21.39 -0.93 3.91
C LYS A 225 21.11 0.53 3.62
N TRP A 226 20.51 1.23 4.58
CA TRP A 226 20.20 2.64 4.47
C TRP A 226 20.39 3.33 5.82
N ASP A 227 21.60 3.83 6.06
CA ASP A 227 22.02 4.33 7.37
C ASP A 227 21.07 5.37 7.97
N PHE A 228 20.43 6.21 7.15
CA PHE A 228 19.45 7.20 7.61
C PHE A 228 18.25 6.54 8.29
N VAL A 229 17.74 5.47 7.68
CA VAL A 229 16.59 4.72 8.17
C VAL A 229 17.01 3.75 9.27
N ASP A 230 18.14 3.07 9.11
CA ASP A 230 18.64 2.11 10.08
C ASP A 230 18.92 2.76 11.44
N LYS A 231 19.42 4.00 11.46
CA LYS A 231 19.65 4.78 12.69
C LYS A 231 18.37 5.24 13.37
N SER A 232 17.27 5.37 12.63
CA SER A 232 16.00 5.83 13.18
C SER A 232 15.31 4.78 14.06
N GLY A 233 15.68 3.50 13.90
CA GLY A 233 15.13 2.39 14.68
C GLY A 233 13.64 2.16 14.41
N ASP A 234 13.01 1.41 15.31
CA ASP A 234 11.58 1.15 15.24
C ASP A 234 10.77 2.43 15.43
N ARG A 235 9.66 2.55 14.69
CA ARG A 235 8.74 3.68 14.80
C ARG A 235 7.44 3.24 15.43
N ASN A 236 6.86 4.13 16.24
CA ASN A 236 5.53 3.96 16.81
C ASN A 236 4.45 4.15 15.74
N PHE A 237 3.45 3.29 15.77
CA PHE A 237 2.26 3.37 14.94
C PHE A 237 1.03 3.13 15.79
N VAL A 238 -0.05 3.83 15.45
CA VAL A 238 -1.40 3.38 15.78
C VAL A 238 -1.79 2.30 14.77
N GLU A 239 -2.02 1.09 15.27
CA GLU A 239 -2.53 -0.03 14.49
C GLU A 239 -4.05 -0.10 14.62
N ILE A 240 -4.74 -0.24 13.49
CA ILE A 240 -6.18 -0.40 13.38
C ILE A 240 -6.42 -1.69 12.61
N LYS A 241 -7.08 -2.66 13.23
CA LYS A 241 -7.51 -3.91 12.58
C LYS A 241 -9.02 -3.89 12.42
N ILE A 242 -9.48 -4.19 11.21
CA ILE A 242 -10.90 -4.37 10.89
C ILE A 242 -11.04 -5.77 10.31
N SER A 243 -11.69 -6.64 11.07
CA SER A 243 -11.87 -8.05 10.75
C SER A 243 -13.34 -8.36 10.49
N ASP A 244 -13.62 -9.17 9.47
CA ASP A 244 -14.93 -9.77 9.22
C ASP A 244 -14.82 -11.29 9.20
N ASN A 245 -15.95 -11.98 9.40
CA ASN A 245 -16.06 -13.43 9.21
C ASN A 245 -16.88 -13.79 7.95
N GLY A 246 -16.72 -13.00 6.88
CA GLY A 246 -17.43 -13.16 5.62
C GLY A 246 -16.79 -14.17 4.67
N CYS A 247 -17.09 -14.03 3.38
CA CYS A 247 -16.65 -14.96 2.34
C CYS A 247 -15.13 -15.03 2.12
N GLY A 248 -14.37 -14.07 2.66
CA GLY A 248 -12.94 -13.94 2.38
C GLY A 248 -12.64 -13.54 0.93
N ILE A 249 -11.35 -13.53 0.59
CA ILE A 249 -10.78 -13.14 -0.70
C ILE A 249 -9.95 -14.30 -1.23
N ASN A 250 -10.05 -14.58 -2.53
CA ASN A 250 -9.21 -15.61 -3.16
C ASN A 250 -7.74 -15.16 -3.13
N LYS A 251 -6.83 -16.10 -2.87
CA LYS A 251 -5.38 -15.85 -2.85
C LYS A 251 -4.88 -15.23 -4.16
N ASP A 252 -5.43 -15.62 -5.31
CA ASP A 252 -5.02 -15.11 -6.63
C ASP A 252 -5.46 -13.65 -6.90
N ASP A 253 -6.34 -13.13 -6.04
CA ASP A 253 -6.88 -11.77 -6.10
C ASP A 253 -6.18 -10.83 -5.12
N LEU A 254 -5.52 -11.34 -4.06
CA LEU A 254 -4.95 -10.54 -2.97
C LEU A 254 -3.98 -9.47 -3.47
N ASP A 255 -3.14 -9.79 -4.45
CA ASP A 255 -2.15 -8.87 -5.00
C ASP A 255 -2.77 -7.75 -5.85
N LYS A 256 -4.04 -7.92 -6.26
CA LYS A 256 -4.75 -7.00 -7.17
C LYS A 256 -5.81 -6.17 -6.46
N ILE A 257 -6.15 -6.45 -5.20
CA ILE A 257 -7.28 -5.79 -4.55
C ILE A 257 -7.13 -4.27 -4.42
N PHE A 258 -5.90 -3.76 -4.45
CA PHE A 258 -5.61 -2.33 -4.40
C PHE A 258 -5.47 -1.71 -5.80
N ASP A 259 -5.54 -2.50 -6.87
CA ASP A 259 -5.47 -2.00 -8.24
C ASP A 259 -6.75 -1.23 -8.59
N PRO A 260 -6.63 -0.05 -9.23
CA PRO A 260 -7.80 0.69 -9.69
C PRO A 260 -8.70 -0.16 -10.59
N PHE A 261 -10.01 -0.08 -10.35
CA PHE A 261 -11.06 -0.80 -11.10
C PHE A 261 -11.11 -2.32 -10.88
N PHE A 262 -10.23 -2.88 -10.05
CA PHE A 262 -10.31 -4.29 -9.68
C PHE A 262 -11.51 -4.55 -8.76
N THR A 263 -12.37 -5.50 -9.11
CA THR A 263 -13.49 -5.89 -8.26
C THR A 263 -13.99 -7.31 -8.56
N THR A 264 -14.30 -8.06 -7.50
CA THR A 264 -14.98 -9.36 -7.56
C THR A 264 -16.50 -9.25 -7.47
N LYS A 265 -17.04 -8.03 -7.25
CA LYS A 265 -18.48 -7.77 -7.06
C LYS A 265 -19.26 -7.54 -8.37
N GLY A 266 -18.64 -7.79 -9.53
CA GLY A 266 -19.25 -7.61 -10.85
C GLY A 266 -19.80 -6.19 -11.06
N GLN A 267 -21.01 -6.07 -11.61
CA GLN A 267 -21.62 -4.77 -11.93
C GLN A 267 -21.95 -3.88 -10.71
N LYS A 268 -21.93 -4.44 -9.49
CA LYS A 268 -22.15 -3.68 -8.24
C LYS A 268 -20.87 -3.01 -7.72
N GLY A 269 -19.70 -3.50 -8.12
CA GLY A 269 -18.42 -2.95 -7.70
C GLY A 269 -17.89 -1.92 -8.69
N THR A 270 -17.42 -0.77 -8.19
CA THR A 270 -16.65 0.19 -9.01
C THR A 270 -15.17 -0.16 -9.05
N GLY A 271 -14.66 -0.93 -8.09
CA GLY A 271 -13.25 -1.28 -7.95
C GLY A 271 -12.34 -0.10 -7.57
N LEU A 272 -12.90 1.03 -7.15
CA LEU A 272 -12.14 2.23 -6.79
C LEU A 272 -11.93 2.38 -5.28
N GLY A 273 -12.70 1.69 -4.45
CA GLY A 273 -12.68 1.90 -3.00
C GLY A 273 -11.32 1.57 -2.37
N LEU A 274 -10.79 0.37 -2.64
CA LEU A 274 -9.53 -0.08 -2.06
C LEU A 274 -8.30 0.68 -2.61
N SER A 275 -8.31 1.07 -3.88
CA SER A 275 -7.25 1.92 -4.45
C SER A 275 -7.22 3.32 -3.84
N VAL A 276 -8.39 3.89 -3.51
CA VAL A 276 -8.50 5.20 -2.84
C VAL A 276 -7.99 5.12 -1.41
N ILE A 277 -8.41 4.11 -0.62
CA ILE A 277 -7.92 3.99 0.77
C ILE A 277 -6.41 3.76 0.81
N TRP A 278 -5.86 3.00 -0.14
CA TRP A 278 -4.42 2.78 -0.23
C TRP A 278 -3.69 4.11 -0.43
N GLY A 279 -4.18 4.96 -1.34
CA GLY A 279 -3.61 6.29 -1.58
C GLY A 279 -3.71 7.21 -0.36
N ILE A 280 -4.82 7.15 0.38
CA ILE A 280 -4.98 7.90 1.63
C ILE A 280 -3.95 7.44 2.67
N VAL A 281 -3.86 6.13 2.94
CA VAL A 281 -2.91 5.57 3.91
C VAL A 281 -1.46 5.90 3.49
N ASP A 282 -1.16 5.84 2.19
CA ASP A 282 0.15 6.22 1.65
C ASP A 282 0.50 7.69 1.92
N ASN A 283 -0.45 8.60 1.70
CA ASN A 283 -0.30 10.04 1.95
C ASN A 283 -0.12 10.37 3.44
N HIS A 284 -0.59 9.49 4.32
CA HIS A 284 -0.35 9.53 5.77
C HIS A 284 0.95 8.85 6.20
N LYS A 285 1.79 8.43 5.25
CA LYS A 285 3.04 7.66 5.51
C LYS A 285 2.76 6.36 6.27
N GLY A 286 1.54 5.85 6.19
CA GLY A 286 1.13 4.61 6.81
C GLY A 286 1.36 3.39 5.92
N LYS A 287 0.99 2.24 6.48
CA LYS A 287 0.99 0.94 5.83
C LYS A 287 -0.41 0.33 5.94
N ILE A 288 -0.89 -0.27 4.86
CA ILE A 288 -2.07 -1.11 4.86
C ILE A 288 -1.66 -2.52 4.41
N SER A 289 -2.17 -3.54 5.09
CA SER A 289 -2.02 -4.95 4.72
C SER A 289 -3.33 -5.68 4.89
N VAL A 290 -3.45 -6.83 4.23
CA VAL A 290 -4.63 -7.67 4.27
C VAL A 290 -4.22 -9.12 4.52
N GLU A 291 -5.00 -9.80 5.35
CA GLU A 291 -4.96 -11.24 5.53
C GLU A 291 -6.37 -11.77 5.29
N SER A 292 -6.52 -12.79 4.45
CA SER A 292 -7.84 -13.32 4.13
C SER A 292 -7.77 -14.81 3.85
N VAL A 293 -8.81 -15.53 4.29
CA VAL A 293 -9.00 -16.93 3.99
C VAL A 293 -10.45 -17.12 3.55
N VAL A 294 -10.62 -17.76 2.37
CA VAL A 294 -11.94 -18.07 1.81
C VAL A 294 -12.80 -18.80 2.84
N ASP A 295 -14.05 -18.34 2.98
CA ASP A 295 -15.05 -18.82 3.94
C ASP A 295 -14.68 -18.71 5.43
N LYS A 296 -13.60 -18.00 5.77
CA LYS A 296 -13.26 -17.65 7.16
C LYS A 296 -13.33 -16.16 7.44
N GLY A 297 -13.09 -15.33 6.42
CA GLY A 297 -13.18 -13.88 6.51
C GLY A 297 -11.89 -13.15 6.14
N THR A 298 -11.86 -11.85 6.43
CA THR A 298 -10.76 -10.96 6.05
C THR A 298 -10.41 -10.02 7.19
N THR A 299 -9.11 -9.75 7.36
CA THR A 299 -8.58 -8.76 8.28
C THR A 299 -7.77 -7.74 7.49
N PHE A 300 -8.20 -6.48 7.54
CA PHE A 300 -7.37 -5.36 7.09
C PHE A 300 -6.65 -4.75 8.29
N THR A 301 -5.34 -4.55 8.16
CA THR A 301 -4.49 -3.92 9.17
C THR A 301 -3.95 -2.62 8.61
N ILE A 302 -4.22 -1.51 9.30
CA ILE A 302 -3.72 -0.18 8.96
C ILE A 302 -2.78 0.27 10.08
N ASN A 303 -1.59 0.71 9.70
CA ASN A 303 -0.61 1.30 10.62
C ASN A 303 -0.41 2.76 10.22
N LEU A 304 -0.78 3.68 11.10
CA LEU A 304 -0.59 5.12 10.91
C LEU A 304 0.48 5.62 11.89
N PRO A 305 1.52 6.33 11.42
CA PRO A 305 2.56 6.82 12.31
C PRO A 305 1.98 7.86 13.28
N GLU A 306 2.46 7.80 14.52
CA GLU A 306 2.27 8.86 15.53
C GLU A 306 2.77 10.22 14.99
#